data_AF-A0A4U1JF63-F1
#
_entry.id   AF-A0A4U1JF63-F1
#
_cell.length_a   1.000
_cell.length_b   1.000
_cell.length_c   1.000
_cell.angle_alpha   90.00
_cell.angle_beta   90.00
_cell.angle_gamma   90.00
#
_symmetry.space_group_name_H-M   'P 1'
#
loop_
_entity.id
_entity.type
_entity.pdbx_description
1 polymer ?
#
loop_
_entity_poly.entity_id
_entity_poly.type
_entity_poly.pdbx_seq_one_letter_code
_entity_poly.pdbx_strand_id
1 'polypeptide(L)'
;MRFGVLSALMALALAGLGVASCTQDFDQFEPTGGSGGNGGAAACPTGQVSCNDVCVAADDPAFGCGTGCSPCNVPNATAACANGACAVDTCEAGFFDCDGLATSGCESETATDPSNCGACGTVCMAANATATCEAGQCGLGSCTQGFADCDMMAQTGCEANTQADPLHCGGCGSACTVFESCIAGQCEPNPCEPGTADCNMNTSDGCETMLGTLLDCNFCGDTCDFANAAETCDMGTCTLGACEGGFGDCDMMDGTGCEVNLQNDPQNCGTCGNVCPSGTSCTSGMCELDCAAGTADCNNDPTDGCETNTATNINHCGACGRACSGTNVASKSCTAGVCDSTCDLGFANCSRPAMGNDNGCERNAQQDDANCGGCGNDCSGGLDCDRGPLQQKFCGCNTNNECGGGGNCAGATGLCSCNGTTCAAGEVCMGNACTCNGGAACAANMLCCQSPAACVDPYTDAANCGACGRACPTGFVCGGMIPQAPSCRCDADADCNAGTAGTCGGNGQCTCGGTQCAVGERCLPNGMCG
;
A
#
# COMPACT_ATOMS: atom_id res chain seq x y z
N MET A 1 -62.60 15.40 23.95
CA MET A 1 -64.02 15.64 23.63
C MET A 1 -64.18 15.29 22.16
N ARG A 2 -64.74 14.12 21.85
CA ARG A 2 -66.17 13.87 21.62
C ARG A 2 -66.62 14.28 20.21
N PHE A 3 -66.99 13.25 19.43
CA PHE A 3 -67.92 13.22 18.28
C PHE A 3 -67.40 13.85 16.99
N GLY A 4 -67.61 13.33 15.78
CA GLY A 4 -68.51 12.34 15.18
C GLY A 4 -68.20 12.37 13.66
N VAL A 5 -68.80 11.65 12.71
CA VAL A 5 -70.16 11.14 12.55
C VAL A 5 -70.23 10.60 11.10
N LEU A 6 -70.85 9.42 10.91
CA LEU A 6 -71.65 8.92 9.75
C LEU A 6 -71.02 8.86 8.33
N SER A 7 -71.46 8.06 7.36
CA SER A 7 -72.29 6.83 7.14
C SER A 7 -72.29 6.65 5.60
N ALA A 8 -72.39 5.46 4.99
CA ALA A 8 -73.64 4.71 4.84
C ALA A 8 -73.48 3.46 3.94
N LEU A 9 -74.08 2.34 4.42
CA LEU A 9 -74.95 1.34 3.73
C LEU A 9 -74.41 0.53 2.52
N MET A 10 -74.59 -0.80 2.39
CA MET A 10 -75.80 -1.61 2.67
C MET A 10 -75.56 -3.15 2.63
N ALA A 11 -76.03 -3.88 3.67
CA ALA A 11 -76.71 -5.21 3.77
C ALA A 11 -76.15 -6.48 3.05
N LEU A 12 -76.27 -7.75 3.48
CA LEU A 12 -76.94 -8.53 4.55
C LEU A 12 -76.30 -9.97 4.47
N ALA A 13 -76.03 -10.75 5.52
CA ALA A 13 -76.95 -11.71 6.15
C ALA A 13 -76.22 -12.63 7.18
N LEU A 14 -77.01 -13.16 8.13
CA LEU A 14 -76.68 -13.83 9.39
C LEU A 14 -76.08 -15.25 9.30
N ALA A 15 -75.25 -15.62 10.29
CA ALA A 15 -75.52 -16.69 11.27
C ALA A 15 -74.42 -16.72 12.36
N GLY A 16 -74.82 -16.70 13.64
CA GLY A 16 -73.92 -16.75 14.79
C GLY A 16 -73.83 -18.13 15.45
N LEU A 17 -72.85 -18.27 16.35
CA LEU A 17 -72.70 -19.11 17.56
C LEU A 17 -71.17 -19.11 17.81
N GLY A 18 -70.57 -18.64 18.91
CA GLY A 18 -70.95 -18.65 20.31
C GLY A 18 -69.85 -19.40 21.08
N VAL A 19 -68.73 -18.74 21.39
CA VAL A 19 -67.69 -19.30 22.27
C VAL A 19 -68.12 -19.12 23.72
N ALA A 20 -68.21 -20.23 24.45
CA ALA A 20 -68.38 -20.25 25.90
C ALA A 20 -67.06 -20.65 26.55
N SER A 21 -66.59 -19.82 27.47
CA SER A 21 -65.64 -20.20 28.52
C SER A 21 -66.45 -20.42 29.80
N CYS A 22 -66.15 -21.47 30.59
CA CYS A 22 -66.25 -21.54 32.06
C CYS A 22 -65.90 -22.95 32.59
N THR A 23 -64.80 -23.02 33.35
CA THR A 23 -64.55 -23.67 34.67
C THR A 23 -65.08 -25.07 35.04
N GLN A 24 -64.11 -25.90 35.51
CA GLN A 24 -64.04 -26.75 36.73
C GLN A 24 -65.22 -27.68 37.13
N ASP A 25 -64.91 -28.97 37.38
CA ASP A 25 -65.17 -29.80 38.61
C ASP A 25 -65.11 -31.32 38.21
N PHE A 26 -64.11 -32.11 38.58
CA PHE A 26 -63.86 -32.89 39.82
C PHE A 26 -64.73 -34.17 39.99
N ASP A 27 -64.00 -35.26 40.27
CA ASP A 27 -64.36 -36.61 40.79
C ASP A 27 -64.81 -37.80 39.91
N GLN A 28 -63.91 -38.81 39.93
CA GLN A 28 -64.07 -40.25 40.19
C GLN A 28 -65.06 -41.10 39.36
N PHE A 29 -64.52 -42.14 38.70
CA PHE A 29 -64.69 -43.56 39.09
C PHE A 29 -63.75 -44.45 38.24
N GLU A 30 -62.83 -45.19 38.91
CA GLU A 30 -62.14 -46.38 38.39
C GLU A 30 -63.08 -47.63 38.43
N PRO A 31 -62.67 -48.88 38.11
CA PRO A 31 -61.84 -49.48 37.04
C PRO A 31 -62.53 -50.73 36.41
N THR A 32 -61.94 -51.32 35.36
CA THR A 32 -61.75 -52.80 35.12
C THR A 32 -61.18 -52.94 33.70
N GLY A 33 -60.08 -53.63 33.39
CA GLY A 33 -59.60 -54.90 33.91
C GLY A 33 -59.45 -55.85 32.70
N GLY A 34 -58.23 -56.05 32.22
CA GLY A 34 -57.95 -56.94 31.07
C GLY A 34 -56.46 -57.20 30.90
N SER A 35 -55.97 -58.23 31.60
CA SER A 35 -54.57 -58.64 31.64
C SER A 35 -54.14 -59.48 30.44
N GLY A 36 -52.88 -59.31 30.01
CA GLY A 36 -51.96 -60.44 29.86
C GLY A 36 -51.39 -60.70 28.46
N GLY A 37 -50.06 -60.80 28.38
CA GLY A 37 -49.39 -61.68 27.43
C GLY A 37 -48.07 -61.18 26.84
N ASN A 38 -46.94 -61.53 27.48
CA ASN A 38 -45.59 -61.46 26.90
C ASN A 38 -45.47 -62.43 25.71
N GLY A 39 -44.93 -61.95 24.57
CA GLY A 39 -44.49 -62.77 23.44
C GLY A 39 -43.45 -62.02 22.62
N GLY A 40 -42.30 -62.64 22.35
CA GLY A 40 -41.10 -61.97 21.81
C GLY A 40 -41.30 -61.30 20.46
N ALA A 41 -40.75 -60.09 20.34
CA ALA A 41 -40.67 -59.36 19.08
C ALA A 41 -39.88 -60.18 18.04
N ALA A 42 -40.57 -60.59 16.98
CA ALA A 42 -39.94 -60.95 15.73
C ALA A 42 -39.24 -59.68 15.21
N ALA A 43 -37.93 -59.73 15.02
CA ALA A 43 -37.20 -58.62 14.41
C ALA A 43 -37.73 -58.41 12.99
N CYS A 44 -38.15 -57.18 12.67
CA CYS A 44 -38.61 -56.83 11.34
C CYS A 44 -37.49 -56.99 10.30
N PRO A 45 -37.83 -57.25 9.02
CA PRO A 45 -36.86 -57.28 7.92
C PRO A 45 -36.00 -56.01 7.84
N THR A 46 -34.81 -56.12 7.25
CA THR A 46 -33.91 -54.98 7.05
C THR A 46 -34.62 -53.84 6.31
N GLY A 47 -34.59 -52.62 6.88
CA GLY A 47 -35.32 -51.45 6.37
C GLY A 47 -36.73 -51.26 6.94
N GLN A 48 -37.16 -52.10 7.89
CA GLN A 48 -38.43 -51.97 8.60
C GLN A 48 -38.23 -51.87 10.12
N VAL A 49 -39.14 -51.15 10.78
CA VAL A 49 -39.20 -51.00 12.23
C VAL A 49 -40.51 -51.59 12.76
N SER A 50 -40.48 -52.16 13.97
CA SER A 50 -41.67 -52.74 14.60
C SER A 50 -42.43 -51.68 15.39
N CYS A 51 -43.61 -51.30 14.91
CA CYS A 51 -44.48 -50.32 15.55
C CYS A 51 -45.82 -50.99 15.90
N ASN A 52 -46.11 -51.13 17.20
CA ASN A 52 -47.31 -51.82 17.70
C ASN A 52 -47.50 -53.23 17.09
N ASP A 53 -46.43 -54.04 17.11
CA ASP A 53 -46.37 -55.42 16.57
C ASP A 53 -46.59 -55.56 15.05
N VAL A 54 -46.55 -54.45 14.30
CA VAL A 54 -46.58 -54.44 12.83
C VAL A 54 -45.24 -53.91 12.29
N CYS A 55 -44.68 -54.58 11.28
CA CYS A 55 -43.50 -54.09 10.60
C CYS A 55 -43.88 -53.05 9.55
N VAL A 56 -43.41 -51.82 9.73
CA VAL A 56 -43.61 -50.67 8.84
C VAL A 56 -42.27 -50.23 8.25
N ALA A 57 -42.27 -49.58 7.09
CA ALA A 57 -41.04 -49.11 6.47
C ALA A 57 -40.37 -48.06 7.39
N ALA A 58 -39.06 -48.20 7.61
CA ALA A 58 -38.30 -47.31 8.51
C ALA A 58 -38.13 -45.88 7.94
N ASP A 59 -38.60 -45.65 6.72
CA ASP A 59 -38.61 -44.38 5.98
C ASP A 59 -40.03 -43.92 5.62
N ASP A 60 -41.08 -44.42 6.31
CA ASP A 60 -42.45 -43.96 6.14
C ASP A 60 -42.80 -42.86 7.19
N PRO A 61 -42.98 -41.59 6.78
CA PRO A 61 -43.26 -40.48 7.69
C PRO A 61 -44.54 -40.66 8.51
N ALA A 62 -45.49 -41.48 8.05
CA ALA A 62 -46.72 -41.77 8.79
C ALA A 62 -46.48 -42.63 10.03
N PHE A 63 -45.34 -43.33 10.10
CA PHE A 63 -44.97 -44.19 11.23
C PHE A 63 -43.64 -43.78 11.88
N GLY A 64 -42.87 -42.91 11.24
CA GLY A 64 -41.63 -42.32 11.76
C GLY A 64 -40.43 -42.61 10.88
N CYS A 65 -39.38 -41.80 11.03
CA CYS A 65 -38.16 -41.92 10.26
C CYS A 65 -37.05 -42.47 11.15
N GLY A 66 -36.56 -43.69 10.86
CA GLY A 66 -35.50 -44.35 11.61
C GLY A 66 -35.98 -45.51 12.50
N THR A 67 -35.42 -45.62 13.70
CA THR A 67 -35.66 -46.76 14.61
C THR A 67 -36.83 -46.56 15.58
N GLY A 68 -37.53 -45.42 15.49
CA GLY A 68 -38.67 -45.06 16.32
C GLY A 68 -40.01 -45.19 15.60
N CYS A 69 -41.10 -45.18 16.37
CA CYS A 69 -42.48 -45.37 15.90
C CYS A 69 -43.38 -44.15 16.13
N SER A 70 -42.79 -42.96 16.08
CA SER A 70 -43.51 -41.71 16.21
C SER A 70 -43.74 -41.13 14.81
N PRO A 71 -44.99 -40.97 14.37
CA PRO A 71 -45.30 -40.26 13.13
C PRO A 71 -44.65 -38.87 13.12
N CYS A 72 -44.23 -38.41 11.95
CA CYS A 72 -43.71 -37.08 11.78
C CYS A 72 -44.83 -36.05 11.93
N ASN A 73 -44.72 -35.19 12.94
CA ASN A 73 -45.61 -34.05 13.12
C ASN A 73 -44.93 -32.81 12.52
N VAL A 74 -45.30 -32.46 11.29
CA VAL A 74 -44.85 -31.26 10.57
C VAL A 74 -46.07 -30.36 10.31
N PRO A 75 -46.36 -29.38 11.18
CA PRO A 75 -47.51 -28.48 10.99
C PRO A 75 -47.49 -27.74 9.63
N ASN A 76 -48.66 -27.54 9.02
CA ASN A 76 -48.85 -26.82 7.74
C ASN A 76 -47.98 -27.34 6.58
N ALA A 77 -47.61 -28.62 6.60
CA ALA A 77 -46.74 -29.23 5.60
C ALA A 77 -47.00 -30.72 5.44
N THR A 78 -46.44 -31.28 4.37
CA THR A 78 -46.33 -32.73 4.18
C THR A 78 -44.97 -33.22 4.69
N ALA A 79 -44.95 -34.40 5.33
CA ALA A 79 -43.73 -34.96 5.92
C ALA A 79 -42.98 -35.88 4.95
N ALA A 80 -41.65 -35.84 5.01
CA ALA A 80 -40.75 -36.81 4.39
C ALA A 80 -39.72 -37.33 5.40
N CYS A 81 -39.09 -38.46 5.07
CA CYS A 81 -37.95 -38.98 5.82
C CYS A 81 -36.64 -38.61 5.13
N ALA A 82 -35.80 -37.85 5.83
CA ALA A 82 -34.45 -37.49 5.38
C ALA A 82 -33.42 -38.00 6.40
N ASN A 83 -32.49 -38.86 5.95
CA ASN A 83 -31.42 -39.42 6.79
C ASN A 83 -31.89 -40.07 8.10
N GLY A 84 -33.08 -40.69 8.09
CA GLY A 84 -33.65 -41.32 9.29
C GLY A 84 -34.15 -40.31 10.33
N ALA A 85 -34.51 -39.09 9.92
CA ALA A 85 -35.22 -38.11 10.73
C ALA A 85 -36.41 -37.51 9.94
N CYS A 86 -37.40 -36.99 10.66
CA CYS A 86 -38.51 -36.27 10.06
C CYS A 86 -38.02 -34.98 9.41
N ALA A 87 -38.51 -34.70 8.21
CA ALA A 87 -38.23 -33.50 7.43
C ALA A 87 -39.52 -32.96 6.80
N VAL A 88 -39.53 -31.67 6.48
CA VAL A 88 -40.57 -31.03 5.66
C VAL A 88 -40.33 -31.43 4.20
N ASP A 89 -41.36 -31.93 3.51
CA ASP A 89 -41.34 -32.24 2.07
C ASP A 89 -41.83 -31.05 1.25
N THR A 90 -43.10 -30.69 1.42
CA THR A 90 -43.71 -29.52 0.79
C THR A 90 -44.63 -28.80 1.77
N CYS A 91 -44.48 -27.48 1.89
CA CYS A 91 -45.39 -26.64 2.66
C CYS A 91 -46.77 -26.57 2.01
N GLU A 92 -47.81 -26.41 2.84
CA GLU A 92 -49.14 -26.03 2.36
C GLU A 92 -49.09 -24.65 1.68
N ALA A 93 -50.01 -24.41 0.74
CA ALA A 93 -50.03 -23.16 -0.01
C ALA A 93 -50.20 -21.95 0.93
N GLY A 94 -49.28 -20.99 0.85
CA GLY A 94 -49.27 -19.79 1.70
C GLY A 94 -48.51 -19.95 3.02
N PHE A 95 -47.85 -21.09 3.26
CA PHE A 95 -46.96 -21.31 4.39
C PHE A 95 -45.53 -21.56 3.95
N PHE A 96 -44.56 -21.09 4.74
CA PHE A 96 -43.13 -21.31 4.51
C PHE A 96 -42.45 -21.78 5.80
N ASP A 97 -41.44 -22.63 5.64
CA ASP A 97 -40.50 -23.06 6.67
C ASP A 97 -39.33 -22.07 6.70
N CYS A 98 -39.28 -21.19 7.71
CA CYS A 98 -38.31 -20.10 7.79
C CYS A 98 -37.15 -20.41 8.74
N ASP A 99 -37.33 -21.32 9.69
CA ASP A 99 -36.29 -21.76 10.61
C ASP A 99 -35.57 -23.06 10.17
N GLY A 100 -36.12 -23.76 9.17
CA GLY A 100 -35.60 -25.01 8.63
C GLY A 100 -35.79 -26.21 9.56
N LEU A 101 -36.63 -26.07 10.59
CA LEU A 101 -36.82 -27.09 11.62
C LEU A 101 -38.11 -27.87 11.35
N ALA A 102 -37.93 -29.15 11.04
CA ALA A 102 -39.06 -30.06 10.84
C ALA A 102 -40.02 -30.15 12.04
N THR A 103 -39.57 -29.82 13.25
CA THR A 103 -40.43 -29.78 14.44
C THR A 103 -41.42 -28.61 14.45
N SER A 104 -41.10 -27.50 13.77
CA SER A 104 -41.95 -26.31 13.61
C SER A 104 -42.92 -26.48 12.45
N GLY A 105 -42.55 -27.28 11.44
CA GLY A 105 -43.29 -27.39 10.19
C GLY A 105 -43.07 -26.14 9.32
N CYS A 106 -44.07 -25.73 8.55
CA CYS A 106 -44.06 -24.45 7.84
C CYS A 106 -44.80 -23.40 8.70
N GLU A 107 -44.04 -22.72 9.54
CA GLU A 107 -44.53 -21.94 10.69
C GLU A 107 -44.95 -20.51 10.35
N SER A 108 -44.61 -20.01 9.16
CA SER A 108 -44.89 -18.63 8.75
C SER A 108 -45.98 -18.56 7.68
N GLU A 109 -47.08 -17.87 7.97
CA GLU A 109 -48.18 -17.62 7.02
C GLU A 109 -47.84 -16.44 6.11
N THR A 110 -47.38 -16.70 4.90
CA THR A 110 -46.90 -15.66 3.98
C THR A 110 -48.00 -14.98 3.16
N ALA A 111 -49.24 -15.46 3.23
CA ALA A 111 -50.34 -14.90 2.46
C ALA A 111 -50.95 -13.64 3.10
N THR A 112 -50.92 -13.53 4.44
CA THR A 112 -51.63 -12.49 5.18
C THR A 112 -50.84 -11.88 6.35
N ASP A 113 -49.71 -12.47 6.77
CA ASP A 113 -48.87 -11.90 7.84
C ASP A 113 -48.01 -10.75 7.30
N PRO A 114 -48.19 -9.51 7.78
CA PRO A 114 -47.34 -8.38 7.41
C PRO A 114 -45.88 -8.55 7.83
N SER A 115 -45.55 -9.51 8.69
CA SER A 115 -44.17 -9.79 9.12
C SER A 115 -43.46 -10.81 8.23
N ASN A 116 -44.20 -11.54 7.38
CA ASN A 116 -43.69 -12.63 6.53
C ASN A 116 -44.33 -12.60 5.12
N CYS A 117 -44.71 -11.43 4.62
CA CYS A 117 -45.57 -11.30 3.46
C CYS A 117 -44.87 -11.72 2.15
N GLY A 118 -45.36 -12.77 1.49
CA GLY A 118 -44.81 -13.33 0.26
C GLY A 118 -43.57 -14.21 0.43
N ALA A 119 -42.80 -14.02 1.50
CA ALA A 119 -41.67 -14.89 1.89
C ALA A 119 -41.27 -14.68 3.36
N CYS A 120 -40.51 -15.63 3.91
CA CYS A 120 -39.92 -15.56 5.24
C CYS A 120 -39.18 -14.24 5.50
N GLY A 121 -39.55 -13.56 6.59
CA GLY A 121 -38.89 -12.32 7.01
C GLY A 121 -39.15 -11.10 6.11
N THR A 122 -40.03 -11.22 5.10
CA THR A 122 -40.47 -10.08 4.28
C THR A 122 -41.48 -9.27 5.06
N VAL A 123 -40.99 -8.29 5.82
CA VAL A 123 -41.82 -7.38 6.59
C VAL A 123 -42.36 -6.28 5.68
N CYS A 124 -43.68 -6.13 5.63
CA CYS A 124 -44.33 -4.98 5.00
C CYS A 124 -44.05 -3.73 5.83
N MET A 125 -43.27 -2.82 5.25
CA MET A 125 -43.00 -1.51 5.83
C MET A 125 -43.97 -0.49 5.25
N ALA A 126 -44.63 0.25 6.13
CA ALA A 126 -45.50 1.35 5.75
C ALA A 126 -45.21 2.53 6.69
N ALA A 127 -44.35 3.45 6.24
CA ALA A 127 -44.03 4.64 7.03
C ALA A 127 -45.31 5.47 7.26
N ASN A 128 -45.56 5.86 8.50
CA ASN A 128 -46.73 6.64 8.91
C ASN A 128 -48.08 6.02 8.50
N ALA A 129 -48.18 4.71 8.35
CA ALA A 129 -49.42 4.01 8.00
C ALA A 129 -49.47 2.60 8.59
N THR A 130 -50.64 1.97 8.50
CA THR A 130 -50.78 0.56 8.85
C THR A 130 -50.33 -0.31 7.67
N ALA A 131 -49.30 -1.14 7.84
CA ALA A 131 -48.89 -2.11 6.83
C ALA A 131 -49.91 -3.25 6.71
N THR A 132 -50.23 -3.66 5.48
CA THR A 132 -51.12 -4.81 5.20
C THR A 132 -50.42 -5.84 4.34
N CYS A 133 -50.88 -7.10 4.41
CA CYS A 133 -50.45 -8.17 3.51
C CYS A 133 -51.68 -8.85 2.94
N GLU A 134 -51.81 -8.86 1.61
CA GLU A 134 -52.90 -9.54 0.92
C GLU A 134 -52.34 -10.35 -0.24
N ALA A 135 -52.65 -11.66 -0.26
CA ALA A 135 -52.16 -12.60 -1.27
C ALA A 135 -50.63 -12.61 -1.42
N GLY A 136 -49.90 -12.40 -0.32
CA GLY A 136 -48.44 -12.34 -0.31
C GLY A 136 -47.84 -11.08 -0.93
N GLN A 137 -48.63 -10.00 -1.07
CA GLN A 137 -48.17 -8.69 -1.50
C GLN A 137 -48.37 -7.67 -0.39
N CYS A 138 -47.32 -6.89 -0.12
CA CYS A 138 -47.41 -5.77 0.81
C CYS A 138 -48.30 -4.68 0.26
N GLY A 139 -49.27 -4.26 1.07
CA GLY A 139 -50.18 -3.17 0.80
C GLY A 139 -50.07 -2.07 1.85
N LEU A 140 -50.67 -0.93 1.51
CA LEU A 140 -50.82 0.21 2.39
C LEU A 140 -52.24 0.23 2.95
N GLY A 141 -52.36 0.22 4.27
CA GLY A 141 -53.61 0.50 4.98
C GLY A 141 -53.90 1.99 5.06
N SER A 142 -54.66 2.41 6.08
CA SER A 142 -54.92 3.84 6.29
C SER A 142 -53.66 4.58 6.74
N CYS A 143 -53.43 5.76 6.17
CA CYS A 143 -52.45 6.72 6.69
C CYS A 143 -52.76 7.09 8.14
N THR A 144 -51.71 7.29 8.92
CA THR A 144 -51.79 7.96 10.22
C THR A 144 -52.34 9.35 10.01
N GLN A 145 -53.13 9.84 10.97
CA GLN A 145 -53.69 11.18 10.90
C GLN A 145 -52.58 12.22 10.66
N GLY A 146 -52.77 13.08 9.65
CA GLY A 146 -51.80 14.11 9.27
C GLY A 146 -50.77 13.66 8.25
N PHE A 147 -50.88 12.45 7.70
CA PHE A 147 -50.06 11.97 6.59
C PHE A 147 -50.91 11.59 5.38
N ALA A 148 -50.34 11.71 4.19
CA ALA A 148 -50.96 11.32 2.93
C ALA A 148 -49.97 10.53 2.06
N ASP A 149 -50.53 9.61 1.26
CA ASP A 149 -49.85 8.87 0.20
C ASP A 149 -50.04 9.65 -1.11
N CYS A 150 -49.00 10.37 -1.54
CA CYS A 150 -49.07 11.27 -2.69
C CYS A 150 -48.52 10.64 -3.96
N ASP A 151 -47.64 9.65 -3.85
CA ASP A 151 -47.09 8.88 -4.97
C ASP A 151 -47.87 7.58 -5.29
N MET A 152 -48.82 7.20 -4.43
CA MET A 152 -49.64 5.98 -4.50
C MET A 152 -48.82 4.68 -4.44
N MET A 153 -47.62 4.73 -3.84
CA MET A 153 -46.72 3.61 -3.70
C MET A 153 -46.77 3.06 -2.28
N ALA A 154 -47.37 1.88 -2.13
CA ALA A 154 -47.51 1.24 -0.81
C ALA A 154 -46.18 0.98 -0.06
N GLN A 155 -45.06 0.98 -0.78
CA GLN A 155 -43.71 0.71 -0.27
C GLN A 155 -43.08 1.92 0.44
N THR A 156 -43.43 3.13 0.03
CA THR A 156 -42.94 4.39 0.63
C THR A 156 -43.83 4.86 1.78
N GLY A 157 -45.07 4.35 1.86
CA GLY A 157 -45.98 4.61 2.96
C GLY A 157 -46.81 5.87 2.72
N CYS A 158 -47.16 6.58 3.79
CA CYS A 158 -47.74 7.92 3.69
C CYS A 158 -46.62 8.93 3.97
N GLU A 159 -45.95 9.29 2.90
CA GLU A 159 -44.69 10.02 2.83
C GLU A 159 -44.85 11.53 3.08
N ALA A 160 -46.05 12.08 2.84
CA ALA A 160 -46.29 13.52 2.96
C ALA A 160 -46.92 13.87 4.32
N ASN A 161 -46.23 14.70 5.12
CA ASN A 161 -46.79 15.26 6.36
C ASN A 161 -47.67 16.47 6.05
N THR A 162 -48.98 16.26 5.96
CA THR A 162 -49.92 17.31 5.60
C THR A 162 -50.14 18.37 6.67
N GLN A 163 -49.54 18.21 7.86
CA GLN A 163 -49.66 19.17 8.97
C GLN A 163 -48.50 20.15 9.09
N ALA A 164 -47.34 19.84 8.49
CA ALA A 164 -46.11 20.58 8.68
C ALA A 164 -45.26 20.74 7.41
N ASP A 165 -45.46 19.90 6.38
CA ASP A 165 -44.72 20.01 5.13
C ASP A 165 -45.27 21.16 4.27
N PRO A 166 -44.46 22.20 3.97
CA PRO A 166 -44.89 23.32 3.13
C PRO A 166 -45.22 22.92 1.69
N LEU A 167 -44.77 21.76 1.18
CA LEU A 167 -45.07 21.28 -0.17
C LEU A 167 -46.37 20.45 -0.24
N HIS A 168 -46.88 20.00 0.91
CA HIS A 168 -48.05 19.11 1.01
C HIS A 168 -49.06 19.62 2.06
N CYS A 169 -49.15 20.94 2.28
CA CYS A 169 -49.89 21.51 3.40
C CYS A 169 -51.41 21.37 3.25
N GLY A 170 -52.03 20.59 4.13
CA GLY A 170 -53.45 20.24 4.07
C GLY A 170 -53.79 19.18 3.01
N GLY A 171 -52.83 18.75 2.19
CA GLY A 171 -53.04 17.71 1.17
C GLY A 171 -51.91 17.63 0.14
N CYS A 172 -51.90 16.55 -0.64
CA CYS A 172 -50.87 16.31 -1.66
C CYS A 172 -50.73 17.47 -2.66
N GLY A 173 -49.50 17.95 -2.88
CA GLY A 173 -49.18 19.04 -3.81
C GLY A 173 -49.76 20.40 -3.45
N SER A 174 -50.35 20.55 -2.25
CA SER A 174 -50.90 21.82 -1.76
C SER A 174 -49.78 22.66 -1.16
N ALA A 175 -48.90 23.17 -2.02
CA ALA A 175 -47.74 23.93 -1.60
C ALA A 175 -48.12 25.33 -1.09
N CYS A 176 -47.56 25.72 0.06
CA CYS A 176 -47.59 27.09 0.55
C CYS A 176 -46.72 28.00 -0.32
N THR A 177 -47.01 29.30 -0.30
CA THR A 177 -46.15 30.28 -0.96
C THR A 177 -44.84 30.45 -0.19
N VAL A 178 -43.81 31.03 -0.81
CA VAL A 178 -42.48 31.26 -0.20
C VAL A 178 -42.51 32.16 1.05
N PHE A 179 -43.66 32.78 1.36
CA PHE A 179 -43.86 33.63 2.53
C PHE A 179 -44.80 33.01 3.57
N GLU A 180 -45.04 31.70 3.51
CA GLU A 180 -45.98 31.00 4.39
C GLU A 180 -45.34 29.72 4.93
N SER A 181 -45.74 29.35 6.15
CA SER A 181 -45.38 28.09 6.80
C SER A 181 -46.62 27.21 6.94
N CYS A 182 -46.44 25.87 6.88
CA CYS A 182 -47.54 24.95 7.13
C CYS A 182 -47.75 24.75 8.63
N ILE A 183 -48.86 25.28 9.16
CA ILE A 183 -49.22 25.15 10.57
C ILE A 183 -50.56 24.45 10.66
N ALA A 184 -50.55 23.24 11.23
CA ALA A 184 -51.75 22.42 11.41
C ALA A 184 -52.53 22.17 10.10
N GLY A 185 -51.82 22.09 8.98
CA GLY A 185 -52.39 21.87 7.66
C GLY A 185 -53.00 23.11 7.01
N GLN A 186 -52.60 24.30 7.45
CA GLN A 186 -52.94 25.59 6.82
C GLN A 186 -51.66 26.38 6.53
N CYS A 187 -51.61 27.04 5.37
CA CYS A 187 -50.54 27.98 5.05
C CYS A 187 -50.79 29.29 5.82
N GLU A 188 -49.91 29.58 6.77
CA GLU A 188 -49.96 30.79 7.61
C GLU A 188 -48.76 31.70 7.28
N PRO A 189 -48.90 33.03 7.28
CA PRO A 189 -47.81 33.95 6.93
C PRO A 189 -46.57 33.79 7.83
N ASN A 190 -45.40 33.65 7.20
CA ASN A 190 -44.06 33.64 7.81
C ASN A 190 -43.62 35.09 8.16
N PRO A 191 -43.02 35.35 9.34
CA PRO A 191 -42.58 36.70 9.72
C PRO A 191 -41.30 37.24 9.04
N CYS A 192 -40.57 36.46 8.23
CA CYS A 192 -39.26 36.87 7.67
C CYS A 192 -39.31 37.66 6.36
N GLU A 193 -38.49 38.70 6.25
CA GLU A 193 -38.26 39.45 4.99
C GLU A 193 -37.45 38.60 3.99
N PRO A 194 -37.59 38.82 2.66
CA PRO A 194 -36.83 38.09 1.65
C PRO A 194 -35.32 38.09 1.90
N GLY A 195 -34.69 36.91 1.87
CA GLY A 195 -33.25 36.73 2.12
C GLY A 195 -32.88 36.49 3.58
N THR A 196 -33.85 36.31 4.48
CA THR A 196 -33.64 35.91 5.87
C THR A 196 -34.46 34.67 6.24
N ALA A 197 -33.97 33.86 7.17
CA ALA A 197 -34.65 32.66 7.64
C ALA A 197 -34.55 32.50 9.17
N ASP A 198 -35.59 31.93 9.76
CA ASP A 198 -35.65 31.43 11.15
C ASP A 198 -35.23 29.96 11.16
N CYS A 199 -33.97 29.69 11.51
CA CYS A 199 -33.38 28.35 11.42
C CYS A 199 -33.59 27.49 12.66
N ASN A 200 -33.97 28.10 13.79
CA ASN A 200 -34.28 27.38 15.02
C ASN A 200 -35.80 27.20 15.21
N MET A 201 -36.60 27.72 14.26
CA MET A 201 -38.07 27.75 14.23
C MET A 201 -38.68 28.43 15.46
N ASN A 202 -37.94 29.33 16.10
CA ASN A 202 -38.39 30.06 17.26
C ASN A 202 -38.85 31.46 16.84
N THR A 203 -40.16 31.54 16.63
CA THR A 203 -40.88 32.79 16.32
C THR A 203 -40.70 33.94 17.34
N SER A 204 -40.03 33.71 18.48
CA SER A 204 -39.81 34.72 19.52
C SER A 204 -38.50 35.52 19.37
N ASP A 205 -37.50 35.01 18.66
CA ASP A 205 -36.20 35.67 18.42
C ASP A 205 -36.02 36.21 16.99
N GLY A 206 -36.87 35.80 16.04
CA GLY A 206 -36.97 36.43 14.73
C GLY A 206 -36.29 35.61 13.62
N CYS A 207 -35.59 36.28 12.71
CA CYS A 207 -34.91 35.66 11.57
C CYS A 207 -33.40 35.86 11.77
N GLU A 208 -32.72 34.84 12.29
CA GLU A 208 -31.33 34.95 12.75
C GLU A 208 -30.29 34.76 11.64
N THR A 209 -30.71 34.19 10.51
CA THR A 209 -29.80 33.76 9.45
C THR A 209 -30.04 34.51 8.15
N MET A 210 -28.94 34.92 7.51
CA MET A 210 -28.94 35.50 6.17
C MET A 210 -28.79 34.39 5.12
N LEU A 211 -29.74 34.31 4.19
CA LEU A 211 -29.67 33.39 3.06
C LEU A 211 -28.73 33.92 1.96
N GLY A 212 -28.24 33.03 1.11
CA GLY A 212 -27.26 33.35 0.06
C GLY A 212 -25.81 33.28 0.54
N THR A 213 -25.56 32.64 1.67
CA THR A 213 -24.20 32.34 2.16
C THR A 213 -23.81 30.91 1.80
N LEU A 214 -22.53 30.54 1.92
CA LEU A 214 -22.09 29.15 1.69
C LEU A 214 -22.61 28.17 2.74
N LEU A 215 -23.04 28.66 3.91
CA LEU A 215 -23.59 27.82 4.98
C LEU A 215 -25.12 27.64 4.86
N ASP A 216 -25.78 28.67 4.32
CA ASP A 216 -27.24 28.79 4.21
C ASP A 216 -27.59 29.35 2.82
N CYS A 217 -27.36 28.58 1.75
CA CYS A 217 -27.44 29.09 0.39
C CYS A 217 -28.88 29.41 -0.04
N ASN A 218 -29.79 28.45 0.09
CA ASN A 218 -31.22 28.65 -0.18
C ASN A 218 -32.10 28.57 1.08
N PHE A 219 -31.74 27.71 2.03
CA PHE A 219 -32.42 27.53 3.30
C PHE A 219 -31.41 27.21 4.41
N CYS A 220 -31.90 27.11 5.64
CA CYS A 220 -31.08 26.84 6.82
C CYS A 220 -30.32 25.51 6.72
N GLY A 221 -28.98 25.58 6.80
CA GLY A 221 -28.11 24.41 6.69
C GLY A 221 -27.96 23.87 5.26
N ASP A 222 -28.41 24.61 4.25
CA ASP A 222 -28.11 24.35 2.83
C ASP A 222 -26.65 24.75 2.53
N THR A 223 -25.72 23.95 3.06
CA THR A 223 -24.29 24.21 2.98
C THR A 223 -23.74 23.75 1.64
N CYS A 224 -23.03 24.63 0.95
CA CYS A 224 -22.27 24.28 -0.24
C CYS A 224 -20.95 23.64 0.20
N ASP A 225 -20.82 22.33 -0.01
CA ASP A 225 -19.65 21.52 0.34
C ASP A 225 -19.28 20.63 -0.84
N PHE A 226 -18.61 21.22 -1.84
CA PHE A 226 -18.15 20.49 -3.02
C PHE A 226 -16.71 20.02 -2.79
N ALA A 227 -16.49 18.71 -2.87
CA ALA A 227 -15.18 18.14 -2.62
C ALA A 227 -14.11 18.73 -3.57
N ASN A 228 -13.01 19.24 -3.00
CA ASN A 228 -11.86 19.78 -3.73
C ASN A 228 -12.20 20.90 -4.72
N ALA A 229 -13.23 21.70 -4.47
CA ALA A 229 -13.66 22.79 -5.32
C ALA A 229 -13.90 24.08 -4.52
N ALA A 230 -13.65 25.23 -5.15
CA ALA A 230 -14.16 26.50 -4.65
C ALA A 230 -15.66 26.58 -4.90
N GLU A 231 -16.43 26.90 -3.86
CA GLU A 231 -17.89 26.93 -3.90
C GLU A 231 -18.42 28.36 -4.05
N THR A 232 -19.60 28.47 -4.67
CA THR A 232 -20.33 29.74 -4.78
C THR A 232 -21.81 29.50 -4.52
N CYS A 233 -22.49 30.46 -3.90
CA CYS A 233 -23.94 30.47 -3.81
C CYS A 233 -24.47 31.55 -4.75
N ASP A 234 -25.03 31.14 -5.89
CA ASP A 234 -25.62 32.06 -6.88
C ASP A 234 -27.14 31.92 -6.91
N MET A 235 -27.84 33.01 -6.61
CA MET A 235 -29.31 33.07 -6.56
C MET A 235 -29.98 31.94 -5.76
N GLY A 236 -29.36 31.50 -4.65
CA GLY A 236 -29.89 30.42 -3.82
C GLY A 236 -29.67 29.02 -4.40
N THR A 237 -28.64 28.85 -5.24
CA THR A 237 -28.17 27.54 -5.70
C THR A 237 -26.67 27.43 -5.46
N CYS A 238 -26.22 26.34 -4.83
CA CYS A 238 -24.81 26.03 -4.73
C CYS A 238 -24.28 25.68 -6.12
N THR A 239 -23.31 26.44 -6.60
CA THR A 239 -22.64 26.23 -7.89
C THR A 239 -21.18 25.93 -7.69
N LEU A 240 -20.68 24.93 -8.43
CA LEU A 240 -19.26 24.59 -8.46
C LEU A 240 -18.51 25.72 -9.15
N GLY A 241 -17.53 26.30 -8.45
CA GLY A 241 -16.71 27.39 -8.96
C GLY A 241 -15.53 26.88 -9.77
N ALA A 242 -14.36 26.78 -9.13
CA ALA A 242 -13.15 26.26 -9.76
C ALA A 242 -12.54 25.16 -8.91
N CYS A 243 -12.05 24.09 -9.53
CA CYS A 243 -11.34 23.05 -8.82
C CYS A 243 -10.09 23.59 -8.11
N GLU A 244 -9.80 23.03 -6.94
CA GLU A 244 -8.52 23.20 -6.29
C GLU A 244 -7.38 22.68 -7.19
N GLY A 245 -6.18 23.24 -7.03
CA GLY A 245 -5.04 22.90 -7.88
C GLY A 245 -4.72 21.40 -7.86
N GLY A 246 -4.79 20.76 -9.03
CA GLY A 246 -4.52 19.34 -9.20
C GLY A 246 -5.75 18.43 -9.13
N PHE A 247 -6.95 18.98 -8.99
CA PHE A 247 -8.21 18.25 -9.10
C PHE A 247 -8.99 18.65 -10.36
N GLY A 248 -9.81 17.74 -10.86
CA GLY A 248 -10.67 17.95 -12.02
C GLY A 248 -12.07 17.39 -11.78
N ASP A 249 -13.06 18.10 -12.31
CA ASP A 249 -14.44 17.63 -12.51
C ASP A 249 -14.49 16.89 -13.85
N CYS A 250 -14.42 15.56 -13.80
CA CYS A 250 -14.29 14.71 -15.00
C CYS A 250 -15.61 14.06 -15.42
N ASP A 251 -16.61 14.03 -14.54
CA ASP A 251 -17.97 13.58 -14.85
C ASP A 251 -18.96 14.72 -15.14
N MET A 252 -18.54 15.98 -14.96
CA MET A 252 -19.32 17.20 -15.16
C MET A 252 -20.58 17.25 -14.29
N MET A 253 -20.52 16.66 -13.10
CA MET A 253 -21.59 16.69 -12.12
C MET A 253 -21.18 17.54 -10.93
N ASP A 254 -21.68 18.79 -10.87
CA ASP A 254 -21.41 19.72 -9.77
C ASP A 254 -21.58 19.07 -8.39
N GLY A 255 -22.59 18.20 -8.22
CA GLY A 255 -22.92 17.52 -6.97
C GLY A 255 -21.83 16.59 -6.40
N THR A 256 -20.87 16.16 -7.21
CA THR A 256 -19.74 15.31 -6.77
C THR A 256 -18.44 16.08 -6.55
N GLY A 257 -18.42 17.38 -6.85
CA GLY A 257 -17.23 18.22 -6.72
C GLY A 257 -16.18 17.95 -7.80
N CYS A 258 -14.92 18.28 -7.51
CA CYS A 258 -13.78 17.91 -8.35
C CYS A 258 -13.21 16.59 -7.84
N GLU A 259 -13.83 15.52 -8.30
CA GLU A 259 -13.74 14.15 -7.79
C GLU A 259 -12.44 13.43 -8.17
N VAL A 260 -11.73 13.91 -9.18
CA VAL A 260 -10.53 13.25 -9.70
C VAL A 260 -9.25 14.00 -9.32
N ASN A 261 -8.30 13.27 -8.73
CA ASN A 261 -6.95 13.77 -8.50
C ASN A 261 -6.10 13.61 -9.77
N LEU A 262 -5.93 14.70 -10.52
CA LEU A 262 -5.19 14.74 -11.77
C LEU A 262 -3.68 14.55 -11.57
N GLN A 263 -3.17 14.55 -10.33
CA GLN A 263 -1.75 14.40 -10.06
C GLN A 263 -1.30 12.94 -9.98
N ASN A 264 -2.22 12.01 -9.74
CA ASN A 264 -1.90 10.60 -9.52
C ASN A 264 -2.92 9.60 -10.08
N ASP A 265 -4.02 10.04 -10.68
CA ASP A 265 -4.93 9.14 -11.39
C ASP A 265 -4.41 8.77 -12.78
N PRO A 266 -4.03 7.51 -13.05
CA PRO A 266 -3.55 7.07 -14.35
C PRO A 266 -4.61 7.17 -15.47
N GLN A 267 -5.89 7.35 -15.16
CA GLN A 267 -6.95 7.51 -16.16
C GLN A 267 -7.22 8.98 -16.51
N ASN A 268 -6.69 9.93 -15.73
CA ASN A 268 -6.98 11.36 -15.83
C ASN A 268 -5.74 12.22 -15.56
N CYS A 269 -4.57 11.78 -16.02
CA CYS A 269 -3.30 12.37 -15.58
C CYS A 269 -3.09 13.77 -16.17
N GLY A 270 -3.02 14.79 -15.32
CA GLY A 270 -2.87 16.20 -15.70
C GLY A 270 -4.15 16.86 -16.25
N THR A 271 -5.07 16.08 -16.84
CA THR A 271 -6.39 16.53 -17.29
C THR A 271 -7.35 15.35 -17.41
N CYS A 272 -8.65 15.60 -17.27
CA CYS A 272 -9.69 14.59 -17.44
C CYS A 272 -9.57 13.85 -18.77
N GLY A 273 -9.67 12.52 -18.73
CA GLY A 273 -9.59 11.62 -19.88
C GLY A 273 -8.18 11.40 -20.44
N ASN A 274 -7.13 12.00 -19.86
CA ASN A 274 -5.75 11.72 -20.27
C ASN A 274 -5.24 10.43 -19.62
N VAL A 275 -5.59 9.30 -20.24
CA VAL A 275 -5.18 7.97 -19.79
C VAL A 275 -3.70 7.72 -20.09
N CYS A 276 -2.95 7.34 -19.07
CA CYS A 276 -1.55 6.99 -19.16
C CYS A 276 -1.33 5.71 -19.99
N PRO A 277 -0.32 5.68 -20.88
CA PRO A 277 0.05 4.48 -21.63
C PRO A 277 0.36 3.28 -20.74
N SER A 278 0.19 2.05 -21.26
CA SER A 278 0.51 0.84 -20.52
C SER A 278 1.98 0.82 -20.07
N GLY A 279 2.22 0.60 -18.77
CA GLY A 279 3.57 0.61 -18.17
C GLY A 279 4.03 1.96 -17.64
N THR A 280 3.13 2.96 -17.63
CA THR A 280 3.38 4.28 -17.02
C THR A 280 2.43 4.50 -15.84
N SER A 281 2.89 5.30 -14.88
CA SER A 281 2.13 5.77 -13.72
C SER A 281 1.93 7.27 -13.80
N CYS A 282 0.87 7.80 -13.20
CA CYS A 282 0.68 9.25 -13.11
C CYS A 282 1.44 9.81 -11.91
N THR A 283 2.42 10.68 -12.17
CA THR A 283 3.20 11.35 -11.14
C THR A 283 3.20 12.85 -11.41
N SER A 284 2.69 13.64 -10.47
CA SER A 284 2.61 15.12 -10.58
C SER A 284 1.89 15.60 -11.85
N GLY A 285 0.88 14.84 -12.31
CA GLY A 285 0.09 15.18 -13.48
C GLY A 285 0.78 14.89 -14.82
N MET A 286 1.85 14.11 -14.81
CA MET A 286 2.49 13.58 -16.02
C MET A 286 2.57 12.06 -15.97
N CYS A 287 2.33 11.42 -17.12
CA CYS A 287 2.53 9.98 -17.25
C CYS A 287 4.03 9.71 -17.32
N GLU A 288 4.57 9.10 -16.27
CA GLU A 288 5.98 8.75 -16.13
C GLU A 288 6.13 7.24 -16.26
N LEU A 289 7.20 6.80 -16.90
CA LEU A 289 7.43 5.38 -17.15
C LEU A 289 7.97 4.66 -15.89
N ASP A 290 7.37 3.53 -15.55
CA ASP A 290 7.80 2.73 -14.38
C ASP A 290 9.03 1.89 -14.71
N CYS A 291 10.21 2.49 -14.60
CA CYS A 291 11.46 1.82 -14.90
C CYS A 291 11.93 0.86 -13.81
N ALA A 292 12.40 -0.32 -14.24
CA ALA A 292 13.08 -1.26 -13.35
C ALA A 292 14.37 -0.62 -12.79
N ALA A 293 14.77 -1.06 -11.60
CA ALA A 293 15.99 -0.56 -10.96
C ALA A 293 17.22 -0.72 -11.88
N GLY A 294 17.94 0.38 -12.11
CA GLY A 294 19.10 0.41 -13.01
C GLY A 294 18.79 0.68 -14.48
N THR A 295 17.53 0.99 -14.81
CA THR A 295 17.12 1.54 -16.11
C THR A 295 16.41 2.88 -15.91
N ALA A 296 16.45 3.75 -16.90
CA ALA A 296 15.75 5.04 -16.89
C ALA A 296 15.35 5.45 -18.30
N ASP A 297 14.27 6.23 -18.38
CA ASP A 297 13.88 7.01 -19.55
C ASP A 297 14.70 8.31 -19.55
N CYS A 298 15.71 8.40 -20.43
CA CYS A 298 16.63 9.54 -20.48
C CYS A 298 16.33 10.54 -21.60
N ASN A 299 15.43 10.21 -22.53
CA ASN A 299 14.93 11.13 -23.55
C ASN A 299 13.58 11.76 -23.15
N ASN A 300 12.98 11.31 -22.04
CA ASN A 300 11.63 11.64 -21.56
C ASN A 300 10.56 11.31 -22.61
N ASP A 301 10.75 10.24 -23.38
CA ASP A 301 9.78 9.71 -24.33
C ASP A 301 9.21 8.39 -23.79
N PRO A 302 8.03 8.42 -23.13
CA PRO A 302 7.45 7.21 -22.55
C PRO A 302 7.05 6.17 -23.62
N THR A 303 7.13 6.49 -24.92
CA THR A 303 6.74 5.59 -26.01
C THR A 303 7.82 4.57 -26.39
N ASP A 304 9.10 4.81 -26.08
CA ASP A 304 10.19 3.88 -26.39
C ASP A 304 10.77 3.14 -25.17
N GLY A 305 10.24 3.41 -23.98
CA GLY A 305 10.47 2.60 -22.79
C GLY A 305 11.67 3.08 -21.96
N CYS A 306 12.21 2.21 -21.10
CA CYS A 306 13.39 2.53 -20.28
C CYS A 306 14.65 2.17 -21.06
N GLU A 307 15.00 3.00 -22.02
CA GLU A 307 15.99 2.75 -23.05
C GLU A 307 17.44 2.79 -22.54
N THR A 308 17.67 3.41 -21.38
CA THR A 308 19.01 3.61 -20.85
C THR A 308 19.28 2.78 -19.60
N ASN A 309 20.27 1.88 -19.67
CA ASN A 309 20.75 1.13 -18.50
C ASN A 309 21.72 1.99 -17.66
N THR A 310 21.21 2.63 -16.62
CA THR A 310 22.00 3.47 -15.71
C THR A 310 22.93 2.67 -14.79
N ALA A 311 22.76 1.35 -14.69
CA ALA A 311 23.65 0.50 -13.89
C ALA A 311 24.99 0.19 -14.57
N THR A 312 25.05 0.25 -15.91
CA THR A 312 26.23 -0.18 -16.69
C THR A 312 26.64 0.78 -17.81
N ASN A 313 25.78 1.73 -18.21
CA ASN A 313 26.12 2.70 -19.24
C ASN A 313 27.05 3.79 -18.68
N ILE A 314 28.25 3.90 -19.24
CA ILE A 314 29.27 4.85 -18.80
C ILE A 314 28.90 6.33 -19.00
N ASN A 315 27.95 6.63 -19.89
CA ASN A 315 27.48 7.98 -20.16
C ASN A 315 26.24 8.35 -19.33
N HIS A 316 25.63 7.39 -18.65
CA HIS A 316 24.41 7.55 -17.84
C HIS A 316 24.54 6.78 -16.52
N CYS A 317 25.73 6.74 -15.94
CA CYS A 317 26.04 5.88 -14.81
C CYS A 317 25.34 6.41 -13.55
N GLY A 318 24.36 5.69 -13.04
CA GLY A 318 23.54 6.05 -11.87
C GLY A 318 22.43 7.06 -12.14
N ALA A 319 22.48 7.81 -13.24
CA ALA A 319 21.45 8.76 -13.65
C ALA A 319 21.56 9.14 -15.12
N CYS A 320 20.47 9.62 -15.72
CA CYS A 320 20.48 10.15 -17.08
C CYS A 320 21.48 11.29 -17.26
N GLY A 321 22.30 11.20 -18.31
CA GLY A 321 23.32 12.21 -18.64
C GLY A 321 24.54 12.23 -17.72
N ARG A 322 24.61 11.33 -16.73
CA ARG A 322 25.74 11.24 -15.80
C ARG A 322 26.89 10.42 -16.40
N ALA A 323 27.75 11.08 -17.16
CA ALA A 323 28.94 10.44 -17.71
C ALA A 323 30.06 10.30 -16.68
N CYS A 324 30.72 9.14 -16.65
CA CYS A 324 31.94 8.95 -15.86
C CYS A 324 33.07 9.81 -16.43
N SER A 325 33.79 10.49 -15.54
CA SER A 325 34.83 11.45 -15.87
C SER A 325 36.04 10.77 -16.52
N GLY A 326 36.69 11.48 -17.43
CA GLY A 326 37.98 11.06 -18.02
C GLY A 326 39.19 11.75 -17.39
N THR A 327 39.01 12.55 -16.32
CA THR A 327 40.09 13.35 -15.74
C THR A 327 41.07 12.49 -14.97
N ASN A 328 42.29 12.35 -15.51
CA ASN A 328 43.37 11.50 -14.99
C ASN A 328 42.99 10.01 -14.90
N VAL A 329 42.16 9.53 -15.82
CA VAL A 329 41.61 8.17 -15.85
C VAL A 329 42.18 7.41 -17.05
N ALA A 330 42.87 6.30 -16.79
CA ALA A 330 43.39 5.38 -17.80
C ALA A 330 42.29 4.49 -18.39
N SER A 331 41.37 4.00 -17.54
CA SER A 331 40.18 3.27 -17.97
C SER A 331 39.02 3.49 -17.01
N LYS A 332 37.79 3.41 -17.53
CA LYS A 332 36.57 3.64 -16.75
C LYS A 332 35.49 2.63 -17.10
N SER A 333 34.70 2.26 -16.10
CA SER A 333 33.51 1.41 -16.23
C SER A 333 32.39 1.95 -15.33
N CYS A 334 31.17 1.47 -15.54
CA CYS A 334 30.04 1.73 -14.65
C CYS A 334 29.58 0.41 -14.05
N THR A 335 29.58 0.33 -12.73
CA THR A 335 29.14 -0.87 -12.01
C THR A 335 28.11 -0.48 -10.96
N ALA A 336 26.91 -1.04 -11.05
CA ALA A 336 25.79 -0.74 -10.15
C ALA A 336 25.49 0.77 -10.02
N GLY A 337 25.65 1.51 -11.12
CA GLY A 337 25.39 2.96 -11.16
C GLY A 337 26.49 3.83 -10.55
N VAL A 338 27.62 3.25 -10.16
CA VAL A 338 28.79 3.98 -9.67
C VAL A 338 29.92 3.89 -10.69
N CYS A 339 30.52 5.04 -10.98
CA CYS A 339 31.70 5.11 -11.83
C CYS A 339 32.88 4.43 -11.13
N ASP A 340 33.49 3.47 -11.82
CA ASP A 340 34.73 2.83 -11.41
C ASP A 340 35.82 3.27 -12.38
N SER A 341 36.92 3.81 -11.85
CA SER A 341 37.99 4.41 -12.64
C SER A 341 39.34 3.86 -12.23
N THR A 342 40.08 3.35 -13.21
CA THR A 342 41.50 3.09 -13.10
C THR A 342 42.24 4.39 -13.40
N CYS A 343 43.02 4.88 -12.44
CA CYS A 343 43.70 6.15 -12.56
C CYS A 343 44.97 6.08 -13.39
N ASP A 344 45.29 7.18 -14.06
CA ASP A 344 46.62 7.41 -14.60
C ASP A 344 47.66 7.29 -13.49
N LEU A 345 48.86 6.83 -13.83
CA LEU A 345 49.93 6.63 -12.85
C LEU A 345 50.19 7.93 -12.06
N GLY A 346 50.04 7.82 -10.73
CA GLY A 346 50.24 8.91 -9.81
C GLY A 346 48.97 9.68 -9.42
N PHE A 347 47.82 9.33 -9.98
CA PHE A 347 46.52 9.83 -9.53
C PHE A 347 45.74 8.76 -8.76
N ALA A 348 44.81 9.20 -7.92
CA ALA A 348 43.93 8.36 -7.16
C ALA A 348 42.49 8.90 -7.19
N ASN A 349 41.52 7.99 -7.29
CA ASN A 349 40.10 8.28 -7.18
C ASN A 349 39.69 8.08 -5.72
N CYS A 350 39.63 9.18 -4.97
CA CYS A 350 39.37 9.14 -3.52
C CYS A 350 37.92 9.44 -3.18
N SER A 351 37.19 10.06 -4.11
CA SER A 351 35.75 10.20 -4.05
C SER A 351 35.10 9.42 -5.18
N ARG A 352 34.35 8.37 -4.81
CA ARG A 352 33.51 7.59 -5.74
C ARG A 352 32.04 7.93 -5.50
N PRO A 353 31.56 9.12 -5.91
CA PRO A 353 30.22 9.56 -5.59
C PRO A 353 29.18 8.63 -6.23
N ALA A 354 28.16 8.23 -5.46
CA ALA A 354 27.02 7.49 -5.98
C ALA A 354 26.04 8.38 -6.76
N MET A 355 26.05 9.69 -6.50
CA MET A 355 25.18 10.70 -7.11
C MET A 355 25.96 11.98 -7.41
N GLY A 356 25.48 12.79 -8.36
CA GLY A 356 26.16 14.02 -8.79
C GLY A 356 27.39 13.77 -9.66
N ASN A 357 28.04 14.81 -10.13
CA ASN A 357 29.12 14.67 -11.13
C ASN A 357 30.27 13.79 -10.61
N ASP A 358 30.71 12.86 -11.45
CA ASP A 358 31.94 12.11 -11.24
C ASP A 358 33.14 13.03 -11.51
N ASN A 359 34.12 13.05 -10.61
CA ASN A 359 35.31 13.91 -10.71
C ASN A 359 36.56 13.13 -11.13
N GLY A 360 36.43 11.83 -11.45
CA GLY A 360 37.51 11.01 -12.00
C GLY A 360 38.56 10.69 -10.95
N CYS A 361 39.83 10.72 -11.34
CA CYS A 361 40.95 10.52 -10.42
C CYS A 361 41.48 11.87 -9.97
N GLU A 362 40.82 12.42 -8.96
CA GLU A 362 40.87 13.81 -8.58
C GLU A 362 42.04 14.18 -7.65
N ARG A 363 42.78 13.18 -7.13
CA ARG A 363 43.92 13.42 -6.24
C ARG A 363 45.23 13.05 -6.91
N ASN A 364 46.20 13.96 -6.85
CA ASN A 364 47.57 13.70 -7.27
C ASN A 364 48.33 13.03 -6.13
N ALA A 365 48.32 11.70 -6.10
CA ALA A 365 48.99 10.89 -5.09
C ALA A 365 50.54 10.94 -5.16
N GLN A 366 51.14 11.75 -6.04
CA GLN A 366 52.59 11.92 -6.12
C GLN A 366 53.11 13.14 -5.37
N GLN A 367 52.23 14.08 -5.00
CA GLN A 367 52.60 15.39 -4.46
C GLN A 367 51.61 15.89 -3.40
N ASP A 368 50.43 15.26 -3.29
CA ASP A 368 49.46 15.62 -2.28
C ASP A 368 49.83 14.95 -0.96
N ASP A 369 50.28 15.76 0.01
CA ASP A 369 50.62 15.31 1.35
C ASP A 369 49.45 14.57 2.02
N ALA A 370 48.20 14.93 1.73
CA ALA A 370 47.04 14.27 2.32
C ALA A 370 46.71 12.90 1.67
N ASN A 371 47.31 12.59 0.52
CA ASN A 371 46.99 11.41 -0.30
C ASN A 371 48.26 10.75 -0.85
N CYS A 372 49.33 10.71 -0.06
CA CYS A 372 50.64 10.33 -0.57
C CYS A 372 50.70 8.85 -0.93
N GLY A 373 50.90 8.56 -2.22
CA GLY A 373 50.93 7.21 -2.76
C GLY A 373 49.57 6.54 -2.92
N GLY A 374 48.52 7.07 -2.27
CA GLY A 374 47.15 6.56 -2.32
C GLY A 374 46.20 7.40 -1.45
N CYS A 375 44.90 7.17 -1.59
CA CYS A 375 43.88 7.96 -0.90
C CYS A 375 44.03 7.92 0.63
N GLY A 376 44.07 9.10 1.24
CA GLY A 376 44.04 9.28 2.69
C GLY A 376 45.31 8.93 3.44
N ASN A 377 46.43 8.60 2.77
CA ASN A 377 47.73 8.47 3.44
C ASN A 377 48.33 9.87 3.69
N ASP A 378 47.91 10.48 4.80
CA ASP A 378 48.19 11.87 5.14
C ASP A 378 49.53 12.05 5.86
N CYS A 379 50.50 12.65 5.16
CA CYS A 379 51.82 13.01 5.66
C CYS A 379 51.83 14.36 6.41
N SER A 380 50.77 15.16 6.32
CA SER A 380 50.71 16.55 6.83
C SER A 380 50.95 16.67 8.34
N GLY A 381 50.97 15.55 9.08
CA GLY A 381 51.36 15.44 10.49
C GLY A 381 52.83 15.72 10.79
N GLY A 382 53.65 16.10 9.80
CA GLY A 382 55.04 16.51 9.98
C GLY A 382 56.02 15.87 9.01
N LEU A 383 55.54 15.17 7.99
CA LEU A 383 56.30 14.61 6.88
C LEU A 383 55.81 15.23 5.55
N ASP A 384 56.51 14.97 4.47
CA ASP A 384 56.19 15.46 3.12
C ASP A 384 56.06 14.25 2.17
N CYS A 385 55.15 14.35 1.22
CA CYS A 385 55.04 13.38 0.14
C CYS A 385 56.14 13.57 -0.90
N ASP A 386 57.39 13.19 -0.57
CA ASP A 386 58.45 13.27 -1.57
C ASP A 386 59.54 12.19 -1.58
N ARG A 387 59.93 11.87 -2.82
CA ARG A 387 60.92 10.91 -3.37
C ARG A 387 61.42 9.78 -2.46
N GLY A 388 60.91 8.57 -2.73
CA GLY A 388 61.53 7.34 -2.25
C GLY A 388 62.72 6.85 -3.08
N PRO A 389 63.61 6.01 -2.48
CA PRO A 389 64.80 5.48 -3.15
C PRO A 389 64.55 4.58 -4.37
N LEU A 390 63.30 4.41 -4.83
CA LEU A 390 62.92 3.54 -5.95
C LEU A 390 61.69 4.04 -6.74
N GLN A 391 61.49 5.35 -6.91
CA GLN A 391 60.27 5.94 -7.53
C GLN A 391 58.97 5.63 -6.75
N GLN A 392 59.07 5.06 -5.56
CA GLN A 392 57.93 4.85 -4.65
C GLN A 392 57.59 6.16 -3.95
N LYS A 393 56.29 6.40 -3.71
CA LYS A 393 55.78 7.58 -3.01
C LYS A 393 55.30 7.19 -1.63
N PHE A 394 55.88 7.84 -0.63
CA PHE A 394 55.62 7.61 0.79
C PHE A 394 55.84 8.91 1.56
N CYS A 395 55.38 8.94 2.80
CA CYS A 395 55.68 10.04 3.72
C CYS A 395 57.15 10.02 4.11
N GLY A 396 57.88 11.06 3.75
CA GLY A 396 59.30 11.19 3.98
C GLY A 396 59.64 12.56 4.58
N CYS A 397 60.93 12.89 4.56
CA CYS A 397 61.43 14.17 5.02
C CYS A 397 62.20 14.88 3.91
N ASN A 398 62.13 16.21 3.97
CA ASN A 398 62.94 17.19 3.27
C ASN A 398 63.88 17.94 4.22
N THR A 399 63.51 18.07 5.51
CA THR A 399 64.30 18.77 6.54
C THR A 399 64.46 17.93 7.81
N ASN A 400 65.49 18.22 8.60
CA ASN A 400 65.74 17.51 9.87
C ASN A 400 64.59 17.67 10.88
N ASN A 401 63.82 18.77 10.80
CA ASN A 401 62.75 19.04 11.76
C ASN A 401 61.57 18.07 11.63
N GLU A 402 61.32 17.57 10.43
CA GLU A 402 60.24 16.61 10.11
C GLU A 402 60.51 15.24 10.75
N CYS A 403 61.78 14.92 11.03
CA CYS A 403 62.17 13.65 11.63
C CYS A 403 61.95 13.57 13.14
N GLY A 404 61.41 14.59 13.80
CA GLY A 404 61.15 14.55 15.25
C GLY A 404 62.42 14.61 16.12
N GLY A 405 62.36 14.01 17.32
CA GLY A 405 63.27 14.26 18.45
C GLY A 405 64.75 13.90 18.23
N GLY A 406 65.47 14.77 17.52
CA GLY A 406 66.90 14.64 17.22
C GLY A 406 67.23 13.87 15.92
N GLY A 407 66.24 13.69 15.05
CA GLY A 407 66.42 13.01 13.77
C GLY A 407 67.14 13.87 12.73
N ASN A 408 67.87 13.23 11.83
CA ASN A 408 68.42 13.87 10.63
C ASN A 408 67.72 13.35 9.40
N CYS A 409 67.36 14.23 8.48
CA CYS A 409 66.80 13.84 7.20
C CYS A 409 67.91 13.47 6.22
N ALA A 410 67.88 12.24 5.72
CA ALA A 410 68.78 11.80 4.67
C ALA A 410 68.30 12.33 3.31
N GLY A 411 68.73 13.52 2.91
CA GLY A 411 68.26 14.18 1.68
C GLY A 411 68.47 13.40 0.36
N ALA A 412 69.29 12.34 0.36
CA ALA A 412 69.43 11.46 -0.80
C ALA A 412 68.28 10.44 -0.94
N THR A 413 67.64 10.07 0.17
CA THR A 413 66.59 9.03 0.22
C THR A 413 65.25 9.53 0.77
N GLY A 414 65.20 10.74 1.33
CA GLY A 414 64.01 11.30 1.99
C GLY A 414 63.63 10.55 3.27
N LEU A 415 64.56 9.83 3.89
CA LEU A 415 64.31 9.00 5.07
C LEU A 415 64.90 9.64 6.34
N CYS A 416 64.20 9.48 7.45
CA CYS A 416 64.72 9.91 8.73
C CYS A 416 65.81 8.98 9.26
N SER A 417 66.81 9.56 9.93
CA SER A 417 67.87 8.84 10.61
C SER A 417 67.91 9.22 12.09
N CYS A 418 67.74 8.22 12.96
CA CYS A 418 67.79 8.38 14.41
C CYS A 418 69.08 7.74 14.93
N ASN A 419 69.99 8.55 15.51
CA ASN A 419 71.27 8.07 16.06
C ASN A 419 72.09 7.20 15.09
N GLY A 420 72.06 7.53 13.80
CA GLY A 420 72.78 6.80 12.74
C GLY A 420 72.04 5.60 12.16
N THR A 421 70.87 5.23 12.69
CA THR A 421 69.98 4.22 12.09
C THR A 421 69.05 4.90 11.10
N THR A 422 69.09 4.51 9.83
CA THR A 422 68.09 4.93 8.83
C THR A 422 66.78 4.21 9.11
N CYS A 423 65.71 4.97 9.28
CA CYS A 423 64.37 4.45 9.53
C CYS A 423 63.70 3.99 8.24
N ALA A 424 62.64 3.20 8.38
CA ALA A 424 61.77 2.87 7.26
C ALA A 424 61.03 4.12 6.76
N ALA A 425 60.50 4.04 5.55
CA ALA A 425 59.67 5.09 4.98
C ALA A 425 58.44 5.34 5.87
N GLY A 426 58.09 6.61 6.11
CA GLY A 426 56.99 7.02 6.99
C GLY A 426 57.31 7.04 8.49
N GLU A 427 58.53 6.69 8.91
CA GLU A 427 58.90 6.68 10.32
C GLU A 427 59.59 7.97 10.79
N VAL A 428 59.38 8.29 12.06
CA VAL A 428 59.97 9.46 12.74
C VAL A 428 60.77 9.05 13.98
N CYS A 429 61.65 9.94 14.44
CA CYS A 429 62.45 9.73 15.65
C CYS A 429 61.69 10.09 16.92
N MET A 430 61.59 9.13 17.84
CA MET A 430 61.15 9.36 19.22
C MET A 430 62.20 8.79 20.17
N GLY A 431 62.83 9.67 20.97
CA GLY A 431 63.86 9.24 21.92
C GLY A 431 65.09 8.59 21.26
N ASN A 432 65.53 9.12 20.11
CA ASN A 432 66.64 8.58 19.30
C ASN A 432 66.40 7.19 18.67
N ALA A 433 65.16 6.69 18.64
CA ALA A 433 64.78 5.47 17.95
C ALA A 433 63.73 5.75 16.87
N CYS A 434 63.74 4.97 15.79
CA CYS A 434 62.71 4.99 14.76
C CYS A 434 61.38 4.50 15.34
N THR A 435 60.29 5.14 14.95
CA THR A 435 58.93 4.78 15.38
C THR A 435 57.94 4.99 14.24
N CYS A 436 56.97 4.10 14.13
CA CYS A 436 55.84 4.25 13.22
C CYS A 436 54.61 4.70 14.01
N ASN A 437 54.10 5.91 13.74
CA ASN A 437 52.93 6.48 14.43
C ASN A 437 53.02 6.44 15.98
N GLY A 438 54.22 6.62 16.53
CA GLY A 438 54.48 6.52 17.98
C GLY A 438 54.56 5.10 18.55
N GLY A 439 54.39 4.08 17.70
CA GLY A 439 54.57 2.67 18.03
C GLY A 439 55.98 2.15 17.73
N ALA A 440 56.12 0.83 17.69
CA ALA A 440 57.36 0.16 17.32
C ALA A 440 57.74 0.48 15.86
N ALA A 441 59.05 0.51 15.59
CA ALA A 441 59.53 0.59 14.21
C ALA A 441 59.07 -0.61 13.39
N CYS A 442 58.76 -0.37 12.12
CA CYS A 442 58.50 -1.38 11.13
C CYS A 442 59.75 -2.25 10.87
N ALA A 443 59.52 -3.49 10.45
CA ALA A 443 60.62 -4.36 10.05
C ALA A 443 61.31 -3.81 8.78
N ALA A 444 62.52 -4.30 8.51
CA ALA A 444 63.25 -3.93 7.31
C ALA A 444 62.39 -4.17 6.04
N ASN A 445 62.41 -3.22 5.12
CA ASN A 445 61.64 -3.20 3.86
C ASN A 445 60.11 -3.05 3.98
N MET A 446 59.58 -2.78 5.18
CA MET A 446 58.18 -2.38 5.33
C MET A 446 58.01 -0.87 5.20
N LEU A 447 56.77 -0.44 4.99
CA LEU A 447 56.36 0.97 4.90
C LEU A 447 55.47 1.32 6.10
N CYS A 448 55.74 2.45 6.76
CA CYS A 448 54.86 2.99 7.78
C CYS A 448 53.80 3.90 7.14
N CYS A 449 52.56 3.41 7.06
CA CYS A 449 51.42 4.21 6.62
C CYS A 449 50.94 5.12 7.75
N GLN A 450 50.57 6.36 7.41
CA GLN A 450 50.06 7.33 8.38
C GLN A 450 48.56 7.12 8.61
N SER A 451 47.84 6.73 7.56
CA SER A 451 46.40 6.46 7.63
C SER A 451 45.98 5.40 6.60
N PRO A 452 45.41 4.26 7.04
CA PRO A 452 45.39 3.81 8.43
C PRO A 452 46.82 3.55 8.96
N ALA A 453 47.05 3.93 10.21
CA ALA A 453 48.36 3.81 10.85
C ALA A 453 48.81 2.35 10.99
N ALA A 454 49.75 1.90 10.18
CA ALA A 454 50.26 0.53 10.21
C ALA A 454 51.59 0.37 9.48
N CYS A 455 52.36 -0.65 9.88
CA CYS A 455 53.46 -1.17 9.07
C CYS A 455 52.90 -2.14 8.03
N VAL A 456 53.08 -1.86 6.75
CA VAL A 456 52.62 -2.69 5.63
C VAL A 456 53.80 -3.20 4.83
N ASP A 457 53.68 -4.39 4.23
CA ASP A 457 54.70 -4.92 3.33
C ASP A 457 54.38 -4.50 1.89
N PRO A 458 55.08 -3.52 1.32
CA PRO A 458 54.77 -3.00 0.00
C PRO A 458 55.11 -3.98 -1.14
N TYR A 459 55.69 -5.15 -0.86
CA TYR A 459 56.07 -6.16 -1.86
C TYR A 459 55.11 -7.33 -1.96
N THR A 460 54.33 -7.60 -0.91
CA THR A 460 53.44 -8.77 -0.85
C THR A 460 52.00 -8.41 -0.48
N ASP A 461 51.79 -7.25 0.14
CA ASP A 461 50.45 -6.78 0.48
C ASP A 461 49.78 -6.15 -0.74
N ALA A 462 48.81 -6.87 -1.32
CA ALA A 462 48.04 -6.41 -2.45
C ALA A 462 47.22 -5.14 -2.15
N ALA A 463 46.94 -4.80 -0.89
CA ALA A 463 46.25 -3.55 -0.54
C ALA A 463 47.18 -2.33 -0.49
N ASN A 464 48.49 -2.54 -0.40
CA ASN A 464 49.50 -1.49 -0.19
C ASN A 464 50.70 -1.65 -1.14
N CYS A 465 50.45 -2.02 -2.40
CA CYS A 465 51.51 -2.45 -3.30
C CYS A 465 52.38 -1.29 -3.80
N GLY A 466 53.57 -1.18 -3.23
CA GLY A 466 54.54 -0.12 -3.47
C GLY A 466 54.24 1.25 -2.84
N ALA A 467 53.06 1.41 -2.22
CA ALA A 467 52.68 2.60 -1.47
C ALA A 467 51.44 2.31 -0.60
N CYS A 468 51.25 3.11 0.45
CA CYS A 468 50.07 3.02 1.31
C CYS A 468 48.78 3.28 0.54
N GLY A 469 47.78 2.41 0.73
CA GLY A 469 46.49 2.52 0.07
C GLY A 469 46.51 2.28 -1.44
N ARG A 470 47.66 1.87 -2.01
CA ARG A 470 47.77 1.50 -3.43
C ARG A 470 47.37 0.04 -3.63
N ALA A 471 46.07 -0.20 -3.57
CA ALA A 471 45.51 -1.52 -3.79
C ALA A 471 45.69 -1.97 -5.24
N CYS A 472 46.06 -3.23 -5.43
CA CYS A 472 46.10 -3.85 -6.73
C CYS A 472 44.70 -4.08 -7.29
N PRO A 473 44.56 -4.05 -8.64
CA PRO A 473 43.32 -4.47 -9.27
C PRO A 473 42.90 -5.86 -8.77
N THR A 474 41.61 -6.09 -8.67
CA THR A 474 41.07 -7.37 -8.20
C THR A 474 41.64 -8.54 -9.01
N GLY A 475 42.18 -9.55 -8.33
CA GLY A 475 42.87 -10.70 -8.93
C GLY A 475 44.40 -10.55 -9.02
N PHE A 476 44.93 -9.33 -9.01
CA PHE A 476 46.38 -9.11 -9.06
C PHE A 476 47.01 -9.31 -7.69
N VAL A 477 48.22 -9.86 -7.70
CA VAL A 477 49.08 -9.96 -6.51
C VAL A 477 50.09 -8.81 -6.51
N CYS A 478 50.53 -8.39 -5.32
CA CYS A 478 51.69 -7.53 -5.26
C CYS A 478 52.95 -8.35 -5.51
N GLY A 479 53.81 -7.86 -6.40
CA GLY A 479 55.01 -8.59 -6.79
C GLY A 479 56.19 -7.69 -7.11
N GLY A 480 57.34 -8.07 -6.57
CA GLY A 480 58.62 -7.43 -6.82
C GLY A 480 59.67 -7.98 -5.85
N MET A 481 60.94 -7.83 -6.21
CA MET A 481 62.04 -8.10 -5.29
C MET A 481 63.14 -7.09 -5.56
N ILE A 482 63.76 -6.57 -4.50
CA ILE A 482 64.85 -5.60 -4.61
C ILE A 482 65.90 -6.17 -5.59
N PRO A 483 66.28 -5.45 -6.67
CA PRO A 483 66.11 -4.01 -6.88
C PRO A 483 64.87 -3.57 -7.69
N GLN A 484 64.00 -4.49 -8.13
CA GLN A 484 62.77 -4.11 -8.84
C GLN A 484 61.76 -3.47 -7.90
N ALA A 485 61.17 -2.36 -8.35
CA ALA A 485 60.07 -1.74 -7.62
C ALA A 485 58.87 -2.70 -7.56
N PRO A 486 58.18 -2.78 -6.40
CA PRO A 486 56.95 -3.54 -6.26
C PRO A 486 55.86 -2.97 -7.17
N SER A 487 55.10 -3.88 -7.75
CA SER A 487 54.05 -3.55 -8.71
C SER A 487 52.99 -4.64 -8.73
N CYS A 488 51.77 -4.27 -9.12
CA CYS A 488 50.67 -5.22 -9.23
C CYS A 488 50.86 -6.12 -10.44
N ARG A 489 50.91 -7.42 -10.21
CA ARG A 489 51.20 -8.44 -11.23
C ARG A 489 50.09 -9.46 -11.30
N CYS A 490 49.79 -9.93 -12.50
CA CYS A 490 48.94 -11.10 -12.68
C CYS A 490 49.70 -12.36 -12.25
N ASP A 491 48.98 -13.37 -11.76
CA ASP A 491 49.52 -14.72 -11.54
C ASP A 491 48.71 -15.81 -12.28
N ALA A 492 47.56 -15.43 -12.85
CA ALA A 492 46.75 -16.26 -13.74
C ALA A 492 46.21 -15.45 -14.93
N ASP A 493 45.89 -16.15 -16.03
CA ASP A 493 45.26 -15.54 -17.21
C ASP A 493 43.93 -14.84 -16.88
N ALA A 494 43.21 -15.36 -15.88
CA ALA A 494 41.93 -14.81 -15.43
C ALA A 494 42.05 -13.36 -14.93
N ASP A 495 43.18 -12.99 -14.34
CA ASP A 495 43.41 -11.65 -13.79
C ASP A 495 43.41 -10.60 -14.90
N CYS A 496 43.86 -10.98 -16.09
CA CYS A 496 43.95 -10.10 -17.25
C CYS A 496 42.60 -9.80 -17.92
N ASN A 497 41.51 -10.45 -17.50
CA ASN A 497 40.23 -10.38 -18.19
C ASN A 497 39.36 -9.23 -17.66
N ALA A 498 39.42 -8.07 -18.32
CA ALA A 498 38.60 -6.88 -18.01
C ALA A 498 37.61 -6.54 -19.13
N GLY A 499 37.10 -7.57 -19.82
CA GLY A 499 36.17 -7.47 -20.93
C GLY A 499 36.52 -8.43 -22.07
N THR A 500 37.80 -8.48 -22.44
CA THR A 500 38.32 -9.49 -23.38
C THR A 500 39.31 -10.43 -22.71
N ALA A 501 39.55 -11.59 -23.32
CA ALA A 501 40.51 -12.56 -22.79
C ALA A 501 41.95 -12.08 -22.97
N GLY A 502 42.74 -12.15 -21.89
CA GLY A 502 44.17 -11.90 -21.86
C GLY A 502 44.97 -13.12 -21.42
N THR A 503 46.29 -13.03 -21.58
CA THR A 503 47.23 -14.01 -21.00
C THR A 503 48.20 -13.35 -20.05
N CYS A 504 48.49 -14.00 -18.93
CA CYS A 504 49.48 -13.54 -17.97
C CYS A 504 50.87 -14.05 -18.37
N GLY A 505 51.78 -13.12 -18.65
CA GLY A 505 53.18 -13.45 -18.95
C GLY A 505 53.96 -13.85 -17.70
N GLY A 506 55.07 -14.59 -17.88
CA GLY A 506 55.96 -14.99 -16.78
C GLY A 506 56.67 -13.83 -16.05
N ASN A 507 56.53 -12.61 -16.57
CA ASN A 507 56.93 -11.36 -15.92
C ASN A 507 55.81 -10.67 -15.13
N GLY A 508 54.63 -11.29 -15.02
CA GLY A 508 53.47 -10.77 -14.30
C GLY A 508 52.76 -9.62 -15.01
N GLN A 509 52.91 -9.51 -16.33
CA GLN A 509 52.21 -8.52 -17.16
C GLN A 509 51.18 -9.20 -18.05
N CYS A 510 50.03 -8.56 -18.23
CA CYS A 510 49.00 -9.03 -19.15
C CYS A 510 49.40 -8.80 -20.61
N THR A 511 48.98 -9.71 -21.48
CA THR A 511 49.08 -9.57 -22.93
C THR A 511 47.68 -9.57 -23.54
N CYS A 512 47.33 -8.50 -24.24
CA CYS A 512 46.01 -8.28 -24.84
C CYS A 512 46.14 -8.20 -26.37
N GLY A 513 45.49 -9.11 -27.10
CA GLY A 513 45.57 -9.14 -28.56
C GLY A 513 47.00 -9.28 -29.11
N GLY A 514 47.92 -9.87 -28.34
CA GLY A 514 49.35 -9.99 -28.67
C GLY A 514 50.22 -8.80 -28.27
N THR A 515 49.66 -7.76 -27.67
CA THR A 515 50.40 -6.60 -27.12
C THR A 515 50.62 -6.78 -25.62
N GLN A 516 51.86 -6.68 -25.17
CA GLN A 516 52.19 -6.70 -23.74
C GLN A 516 51.85 -5.35 -23.09
N CYS A 517 51.03 -5.40 -22.05
CA CYS A 517 50.56 -4.22 -21.33
C CYS A 517 51.56 -3.72 -20.28
N ALA A 518 51.38 -2.48 -19.82
CA ALA A 518 52.12 -2.01 -18.66
C ALA A 518 51.76 -2.84 -17.41
N VAL A 519 52.61 -2.79 -16.39
CA VAL A 519 52.37 -3.56 -15.17
C VAL A 519 51.11 -3.05 -14.46
N GLY A 520 50.17 -3.95 -14.17
CA GLY A 520 48.88 -3.62 -13.55
C GLY A 520 47.73 -3.36 -14.52
N GLU A 521 47.98 -3.28 -15.84
CA GLU A 521 46.94 -3.12 -16.86
C GLU A 521 46.30 -4.45 -17.24
N ARG A 522 45.04 -4.39 -17.71
CA ARG A 522 44.22 -5.55 -18.14
C ARG A 522 43.71 -5.41 -19.57
N CYS A 523 43.07 -6.45 -20.08
CA CYS A 523 42.45 -6.45 -21.39
C CYS A 523 41.03 -5.89 -21.34
N LEU A 524 40.91 -4.65 -21.79
CA LEU A 524 39.64 -3.94 -21.89
C LEU A 524 38.70 -4.61 -22.91
N PRO A 525 37.40 -4.25 -22.95
CA PRO A 525 36.43 -4.84 -23.89
C PRO A 525 36.80 -4.68 -25.37
N ASN A 526 37.63 -3.69 -25.72
CA ASN A 526 38.12 -3.47 -27.08
C ASN A 526 39.41 -4.25 -27.43
N GLY A 527 39.92 -5.08 -26.51
CA GLY A 527 41.15 -5.85 -26.70
C GLY A 527 42.45 -5.08 -26.48
N MET A 528 42.38 -3.84 -26.01
CA MET A 528 43.55 -3.01 -25.70
C MET A 528 43.93 -3.10 -24.22
N CYS A 529 45.18 -2.75 -23.91
CA CYS A 529 45.66 -2.57 -22.56
C CYS A 529 45.05 -1.33 -21.89
N GLY A 530 44.66 -1.43 -20.63
CA GLY A 530 44.31 -0.29 -19.77
C GLY A 530 43.73 -0.66 -18.42
#